data_AF-A0A671T710-F1
#
_entry.id   AF-A0A671T710-F1
#
_cell.length_a   1.000
_cell.length_b   1.000
_cell.length_c   1.000
_cell.angle_alpha   90.00
_cell.angle_beta   90.00
_cell.angle_gamma   90.00
#
_symmetry.space_group_name_H-M   'P 1'
#
loop_
_entity.id
_entity.type
_entity.pdbx_description
1 polymer ?
#
loop_
_entity_poly.entity_id
_entity_poly.type
_entity_poly.pdbx_seq_one_letter_code
_entity_poly.pdbx_strand_id
1 'polypeptide(L)'
;DLLLCVLQILILFLPECYTDFLKEDFDVKTYTAQAIHHAVIAEQLAKLAEGISQLDKELHCQVVARHEDLLAQATGIESLEGVLQMMQTRIAALQSAVDRIRTKIVDPYNKIVARTAQLARLQVILLLLYLLLSSHICLSLDIPTETFCRTIISSLPCFTNTVRLRSEA
;
A
#
# COMPACT_ATOMS: atom_id res chain seq x y z
N ASP A 1 62.27 -7.92 74.97
CA ASP A 1 61.88 -8.79 73.84
C ASP A 1 60.38 -9.09 73.74
N LEU A 2 59.71 -9.60 74.79
CA LEU A 2 58.27 -9.96 74.68
C LEU A 2 57.34 -8.75 74.44
N LEU A 3 57.63 -7.60 75.07
CA LEU A 3 56.82 -6.39 74.95
C LEU A 3 56.96 -5.73 73.56
N LEU A 4 58.14 -5.81 72.95
CA LEU A 4 58.40 -5.37 71.58
C LEU A 4 57.65 -6.26 70.57
N CYS A 5 57.64 -7.57 70.79
CA CYS A 5 56.86 -8.52 69.98
C CYS A 5 55.35 -8.25 70.08
N VAL A 6 54.81 -7.99 71.27
CA VAL A 6 53.36 -7.70 71.44
C VAL A 6 52.97 -6.39 70.76
N LEU A 7 53.81 -5.35 70.85
CA LEU A 7 53.60 -4.09 70.12
C LEU A 7 53.66 -4.29 68.60
N GLN A 8 54.62 -5.09 68.12
CA GLN A 8 54.76 -5.39 66.69
C GLN A 8 53.55 -6.16 66.14
N ILE A 9 53.03 -7.14 66.91
CA ILE A 9 51.84 -7.92 66.55
C ILE A 9 50.59 -7.03 66.54
N LEU A 10 50.45 -6.11 67.49
CA LEU A 10 49.33 -5.17 67.55
C LEU A 10 49.35 -4.19 66.37
N ILE A 11 50.53 -3.73 65.95
CA ILE A 11 50.71 -2.86 64.76
C ILE A 11 50.39 -3.64 63.48
N LEU A 12 50.75 -4.92 63.39
CA LEU A 12 50.47 -5.77 62.22
C LEU A 12 48.98 -6.08 62.03
N PHE A 13 48.20 -6.04 63.12
CA PHE A 13 46.77 -6.30 63.11
C PHE A 13 45.92 -5.03 63.12
N LEU A 14 46.58 -3.86 63.10
CA LEU A 14 45.88 -2.59 63.05
C LEU A 14 45.32 -2.39 61.63
N PRO A 15 44.04 -2.00 61.49
CA PRO A 15 43.47 -1.74 60.17
C PRO A 15 44.32 -0.71 59.41
N GLU A 16 44.48 -0.89 58.10
CA GLU A 16 45.24 0.01 57.21
C GLU A 16 44.92 1.50 57.44
N CYS A 17 43.68 1.84 57.81
CA CYS A 17 43.26 3.23 58.09
C CYS A 17 43.95 3.88 59.31
N TYR A 18 44.51 3.10 60.24
CA TYR A 18 45.24 3.61 61.40
C TYR A 18 46.74 3.81 61.12
N THR A 19 47.27 3.24 60.03
CA THR A 19 48.69 3.36 59.67
C THR A 19 49.07 4.79 59.29
N ASP A 20 48.13 5.57 58.73
CA ASP A 20 48.35 6.98 58.40
C ASP A 20 48.56 7.85 59.65
N PHE A 21 47.91 7.51 60.77
CA PHE A 21 48.04 8.22 62.05
C PHE A 21 49.37 7.92 62.78
N LEU A 22 50.07 6.86 62.39
CA LEU A 22 51.33 6.42 63.00
C LEU A 22 52.58 6.97 62.27
N LYS A 23 52.41 7.72 61.17
CA LYS A 23 53.51 8.35 60.43
C LYS A 23 54.08 9.53 61.24
N GLU A 24 55.41 9.66 61.27
CA GLU A 24 56.09 10.73 62.03
C GLU A 24 55.71 12.15 61.57
N ASP A 25 55.33 12.30 60.30
CA ASP A 25 54.88 13.57 59.68
C ASP A 25 53.34 13.71 59.61
N PHE A 26 52.59 12.98 60.44
CA PHE A 26 51.13 13.02 60.40
C PHE A 26 50.58 14.43 60.69
N ASP A 27 49.94 15.03 59.68
CA ASP A 27 49.26 16.32 59.81
C ASP A 27 47.73 16.14 59.79
N VAL A 28 47.11 16.49 60.91
CA VAL A 28 45.66 16.40 61.11
C VAL A 28 44.91 17.26 60.09
N LYS A 29 45.46 18.41 59.68
CA LYS A 29 44.77 19.34 58.78
C LYS A 29 44.67 18.78 57.36
N THR A 30 45.75 18.22 56.84
CA THR A 30 45.75 17.56 55.52
C THR A 30 44.91 16.28 55.52
N TYR A 31 45.01 15.45 56.56
CA TYR A 31 44.18 14.23 56.67
C TYR A 31 42.69 14.56 56.72
N THR A 32 42.29 15.54 57.55
CA THR A 32 40.88 15.97 57.64
C THR A 32 40.38 16.60 56.34
N ALA A 33 41.19 17.43 55.68
CA ALA A 33 40.84 17.99 54.37
C ALA A 33 40.65 16.88 53.31
N GLN A 34 41.52 15.87 53.29
CA GLN A 34 41.43 14.73 52.37
C GLN A 34 40.21 13.84 52.67
N ALA A 35 39.91 13.59 53.95
CA ALA A 35 38.72 12.86 54.36
C ALA A 35 37.42 13.59 53.96
N ILE A 36 37.38 14.92 54.11
CA ILE A 36 36.27 15.76 53.65
C ILE A 36 36.14 15.67 52.12
N HIS A 37 37.25 15.77 51.37
CA HIS A 37 37.22 15.62 49.92
C HIS A 37 36.69 14.25 49.46
N HIS A 38 37.11 13.16 50.10
CA HIS A 38 36.58 11.82 49.80
C HIS A 38 35.09 11.69 50.13
N ALA A 39 34.63 12.29 51.24
CA ALA A 39 33.21 12.33 51.57
C ALA A 39 32.39 13.08 50.50
N VAL A 40 32.92 14.20 49.99
CA VAL A 40 32.30 14.95 48.89
C VAL A 40 32.26 14.12 47.60
N ILE A 41 33.33 13.39 47.27
CA ILE A 41 33.36 12.50 46.08
C ILE A 41 32.33 11.38 46.22
N ALA A 42 32.24 10.75 47.39
CA ALA A 42 31.24 9.72 47.66
C ALA A 42 29.80 10.26 47.54
N GLU A 43 29.55 11.49 48.00
CA GLU A 43 28.26 12.16 47.84
C GLU A 43 27.92 12.40 46.35
N GLN A 44 28.88 12.84 45.55
CA GLN A 44 28.67 13.04 44.10
C GLN A 44 28.41 11.72 43.36
N LEU A 45 29.10 10.64 43.74
CA LEU A 45 28.85 9.31 43.21
C LEU A 45 27.45 8.79 43.59
N ALA A 46 27.00 9.05 44.82
CA ALA A 46 25.65 8.71 45.26
C ALA A 46 24.59 9.46 44.45
N LYS A 47 24.78 10.78 44.22
CA LYS A 47 23.88 11.59 43.37
C LYS A 47 23.85 11.10 41.92
N LEU A 48 24.99 10.68 41.37
CA LEU A 48 25.04 10.13 40.02
C LEU A 48 24.29 8.79 39.93
N ALA A 49 24.51 7.89 40.90
CA ALA A 49 23.80 6.61 40.96
C ALA A 49 22.28 6.79 41.12
N GLU A 50 21.86 7.79 41.89
CA GLU A 50 20.46 8.17 42.01
C GLU A 50 19.93 8.72 40.67
N GLY A 51 20.67 9.59 40.00
CA GLY A 51 20.31 10.13 38.69
C GLY A 51 20.18 9.03 37.62
N ILE A 52 21.09 8.05 37.61
CA ILE A 52 21.00 6.88 36.72
C ILE A 52 19.73 6.08 37.03
N SER A 53 19.42 5.84 38.30
CA SER A 53 18.20 5.10 38.68
C SER A 53 16.92 5.84 38.33
N GLN A 54 16.93 7.17 38.43
CA GLN A 54 15.80 8.01 37.99
C GLN A 54 15.63 7.96 36.47
N LEU A 55 16.73 8.06 35.73
CA LEU A 55 16.71 7.97 34.27
C LEU A 55 16.20 6.60 33.80
N ASP A 56 16.64 5.52 34.46
CA ASP A 56 16.19 4.15 34.16
C ASP A 56 14.68 3.98 34.38
N LYS A 57 14.15 4.50 35.49
CA LYS A 57 12.70 4.52 35.75
C LYS A 57 11.94 5.31 34.69
N GLU A 58 12.40 6.50 34.37
CA GLU A 58 11.73 7.37 33.39
C GLU A 58 11.76 6.76 31.99
N LEU A 59 12.90 6.19 31.60
CA LEU A 59 13.05 5.46 30.34
C LEU A 59 12.10 4.27 30.30
N HIS A 60 12.01 3.48 31.37
CA HIS A 60 11.07 2.36 31.46
C HIS A 60 9.61 2.84 31.36
N CYS A 61 9.24 3.92 32.05
CA CYS A 61 7.91 4.51 31.95
C CYS A 61 7.58 4.97 30.53
N GLN A 62 8.49 5.66 29.85
CA GLN A 62 8.27 6.14 28.47
C GLN A 62 8.19 4.99 27.46
N VAL A 63 9.04 3.98 27.65
CA VAL A 63 9.06 2.75 26.85
C VAL A 63 7.72 2.02 27.01
N VAL A 64 7.29 1.72 28.25
CA VAL A 64 6.02 1.06 28.52
C VAL A 64 4.82 1.88 28.03
N ALA A 65 4.82 3.19 28.26
CA ALA A 65 3.72 4.07 27.83
C ALA A 65 3.53 4.06 26.31
N ARG A 66 4.61 3.98 25.52
CA ARG A 66 4.53 3.94 24.06
C ARG A 66 4.32 2.54 23.48
N HIS A 67 4.52 1.48 24.26
CA HIS A 67 4.40 0.11 23.75
C HIS A 67 2.96 -0.26 23.39
N GLU A 68 1.99 0.15 24.20
CA GLU A 68 0.57 -0.05 23.92
C GLU A 68 0.18 0.67 22.62
N ASP A 69 0.63 1.92 22.43
CA ASP A 69 0.34 2.69 21.22
C ASP A 69 0.97 2.06 19.97
N LEU A 70 2.23 1.61 20.04
CA LEU A 70 2.88 0.92 18.91
C LEU A 70 2.21 -0.43 18.59
N LEU A 71 1.77 -1.19 19.60
CA LEU A 71 1.04 -2.44 19.39
C LEU A 71 -0.36 -2.20 18.82
N ALA A 72 -1.07 -1.18 19.31
CA ALA A 72 -2.35 -0.75 18.74
C ALA A 72 -2.19 -0.29 17.29
N GLN A 73 -1.10 0.40 16.97
CA GLN A 73 -0.80 0.81 15.60
C GLN A 73 -0.46 -0.40 14.71
N ALA A 74 0.35 -1.35 15.19
CA ALA A 74 0.71 -2.56 14.45
C ALA A 74 -0.51 -3.44 14.16
N THR A 75 -1.38 -3.65 15.15
CA THR A 75 -2.64 -4.40 14.98
C THR A 75 -3.62 -3.64 14.08
N GLY A 76 -3.64 -2.31 14.14
CA GLY A 76 -4.39 -1.47 13.20
C GLY A 76 -3.93 -1.62 11.75
N ILE A 77 -2.62 -1.71 11.51
CA ILE A 77 -2.05 -1.97 10.19
C ILE A 77 -2.43 -3.36 9.68
N GLU A 78 -2.32 -4.40 10.50
CA GLU A 78 -2.71 -5.76 10.14
C GLU A 78 -4.21 -5.86 9.77
N SER A 79 -5.07 -5.17 10.52
CA SER A 79 -6.50 -5.07 10.18
C SER A 79 -6.73 -4.41 8.83
N LEU A 80 -6.01 -3.33 8.53
CA LEU A 80 -6.10 -2.62 7.26
C LEU A 80 -5.59 -3.49 6.09
N GLU A 81 -4.54 -4.26 6.28
CA GLU A 81 -4.07 -5.24 5.29
C GLU A 81 -5.15 -6.28 4.95
N GLY A 82 -5.89 -6.76 5.94
CA GLY A 82 -7.04 -7.64 5.72
C GLY A 82 -8.14 -7.00 4.86
N VAL A 83 -8.47 -5.73 5.12
CA VAL A 83 -9.44 -4.96 4.32
C VAL A 83 -8.93 -4.76 2.88
N LEU A 84 -7.64 -4.45 2.71
CA LEU A 84 -7.02 -4.31 1.39
C LEU A 84 -7.05 -5.62 0.60
N GLN A 85 -6.78 -6.76 1.24
CA GLN A 85 -6.93 -8.07 0.58
C GLN A 85 -8.39 -8.35 0.16
N MET A 86 -9.36 -8.00 1.01
CA MET A 86 -10.78 -8.13 0.64
C MET A 86 -11.14 -7.23 -0.55
N MET A 87 -10.64 -6.00 -0.59
CA MET A 87 -10.83 -5.10 -1.72
C MET A 87 -10.20 -5.65 -3.00
N GLN A 88 -8.95 -6.13 -2.92
CA GLN A 88 -8.24 -6.75 -4.04
C GLN A 88 -9.03 -7.91 -4.64
N THR A 89 -9.58 -8.77 -3.78
CA THR A 89 -10.38 -9.93 -4.20
C THR A 89 -11.69 -9.49 -4.90
N ARG A 90 -12.36 -8.47 -4.38
CA ARG A 90 -13.57 -7.91 -5.00
C ARG A 90 -13.28 -7.24 -6.34
N ILE A 91 -12.17 -6.53 -6.46
CA ILE A 91 -11.73 -5.92 -7.73
C ILE A 91 -11.47 -7.01 -8.76
N ALA A 92 -10.77 -8.09 -8.40
CA ALA A 92 -10.53 -9.22 -9.29
C ALA A 92 -11.85 -9.88 -9.76
N ALA A 93 -12.82 -10.04 -8.84
CA ALA A 93 -14.14 -10.57 -9.19
C ALA A 93 -14.91 -9.63 -10.15
N LEU A 94 -14.83 -8.32 -9.94
CA LEU A 94 -15.42 -7.32 -10.84
C LEU A 94 -14.76 -7.33 -12.21
N GLN A 95 -13.43 -7.41 -12.29
CA GLN A 95 -12.71 -7.54 -13.55
C GLN A 95 -13.17 -8.78 -14.33
N SER A 96 -13.27 -9.93 -13.67
CA SER A 96 -13.80 -11.16 -14.26
C SER A 96 -15.25 -11.01 -14.75
N ALA A 97 -16.09 -10.30 -14.00
CA ALA A 97 -17.46 -10.01 -14.43
C ALA A 97 -17.52 -9.11 -15.68
N VAL A 98 -16.67 -8.09 -15.75
CA VAL A 98 -16.54 -7.21 -16.92
C VAL A 98 -16.04 -7.97 -18.14
N ASP A 99 -15.04 -8.85 -17.98
CA ASP A 99 -14.56 -9.70 -19.07
C ASP A 99 -15.65 -10.67 -19.56
N ARG A 100 -16.45 -11.21 -18.64
CA ARG A 100 -17.62 -12.02 -19.00
C ARG A 100 -18.66 -11.20 -19.77
N ILE A 101 -18.90 -9.95 -19.40
CA ILE A 101 -19.79 -9.05 -20.14
C ILE A 101 -19.25 -8.78 -21.54
N ARG A 102 -17.95 -8.51 -21.69
CA ARG A 102 -17.31 -8.31 -23.00
C ARG A 102 -17.53 -9.52 -23.92
N THR A 103 -17.25 -10.72 -23.42
CA THR A 103 -17.39 -11.95 -24.22
C THR A 103 -18.84 -12.32 -24.54
N LYS A 104 -19.79 -11.97 -23.66
CA LYS A 104 -21.21 -12.30 -23.84
C LYS A 104 -22.02 -11.23 -24.55
N ILE A 105 -21.55 -9.98 -24.62
CA ILE A 105 -22.30 -8.85 -25.18
C ILE A 105 -21.54 -8.18 -26.31
N VAL A 106 -20.31 -7.72 -26.07
CA VAL A 106 -19.55 -6.93 -27.05
C VAL A 106 -19.18 -7.77 -28.26
N ASP A 107 -18.66 -8.99 -28.06
CA ASP A 107 -18.29 -9.88 -29.16
C ASP A 107 -19.47 -10.28 -30.06
N PRO A 108 -20.63 -10.74 -29.54
CA PRO A 108 -21.78 -11.05 -30.39
C PRO A 108 -22.36 -9.80 -31.05
N TYR A 109 -22.36 -8.64 -30.38
CA TYR A 109 -22.77 -7.39 -31.00
C TYR A 109 -21.91 -7.08 -32.24
N ASN A 110 -20.58 -7.16 -32.12
CA ASN A 110 -19.67 -6.95 -33.25
C ASN A 110 -19.92 -7.94 -34.40
N LYS A 111 -20.23 -9.21 -34.07
CA LYS A 111 -20.62 -10.21 -35.08
C LYS A 111 -21.92 -9.85 -35.80
N ILE A 112 -22.91 -9.32 -35.08
CA ILE A 112 -24.18 -8.87 -35.67
C ILE A 112 -23.92 -7.68 -36.59
N VAL A 113 -23.18 -6.66 -36.15
CA VAL A 113 -22.84 -5.50 -36.99
C VAL A 113 -22.14 -5.92 -38.27
N ALA A 114 -21.16 -6.83 -38.18
CA ALA A 114 -20.46 -7.36 -39.34
C ALA A 114 -21.42 -8.09 -40.31
N ARG A 115 -22.32 -8.94 -39.80
CA ARG A 115 -23.31 -9.65 -40.61
C ARG A 115 -24.34 -8.70 -41.22
N THR A 116 -24.83 -7.69 -40.50
CA THR A 116 -25.73 -6.67 -41.04
C THR A 116 -25.07 -5.88 -42.17
N ALA A 117 -23.78 -5.55 -42.03
CA ALA A 117 -23.02 -4.90 -43.10
C ALA A 117 -22.88 -5.82 -44.33
N GLN A 118 -22.67 -7.12 -44.15
CA GLN A 118 -22.67 -8.09 -45.25
C GLN A 118 -24.03 -8.18 -45.94
N LEU A 119 -25.11 -8.23 -45.15
CA LEU A 119 -26.47 -8.32 -45.68
C LEU A 119 -26.84 -7.07 -46.49
N ALA A 120 -26.45 -5.89 -46.02
CA ALA A 120 -26.63 -4.64 -46.75
C ALA A 120 -25.89 -4.64 -48.11
N ARG A 121 -24.66 -5.16 -48.15
CA ARG A 121 -23.91 -5.32 -49.42
C ARG A 121 -24.61 -6.28 -50.37
N LEU A 122 -25.11 -7.41 -49.86
CA LEU A 122 -25.85 -8.38 -50.67
C LEU A 122 -27.15 -7.78 -51.23
N GLN A 123 -27.84 -6.98 -50.43
CA GLN A 123 -29.05 -6.27 -50.85
C GLN A 123 -28.79 -5.32 -52.02
N VAL A 124 -27.64 -4.62 -52.04
CA VAL A 124 -27.22 -3.80 -53.17
C VAL A 124 -27.00 -4.65 -54.44
N ILE A 125 -26.33 -5.79 -54.31
CA ILE A 125 -26.10 -6.70 -55.46
C ILE A 125 -27.44 -7.19 -56.02
N LEU A 126 -28.37 -7.61 -55.16
CA LEU A 126 -29.69 -8.06 -55.57
C LEU A 126 -30.46 -6.96 -56.31
N LEU A 127 -30.39 -5.72 -55.81
CA LEU A 127 -31.01 -4.57 -56.46
C LEU A 127 -30.45 -4.34 -57.87
N LEU A 128 -29.12 -4.40 -58.01
CA LEU A 128 -28.46 -4.24 -59.31
C LEU A 128 -28.87 -5.35 -60.30
N LEU A 129 -28.91 -6.60 -59.85
CA LEU A 129 -29.35 -7.72 -60.68
C LEU A 129 -30.80 -7.55 -61.13
N TYR A 130 -31.69 -7.15 -60.23
CA TYR A 130 -33.09 -6.93 -60.54
C TYR A 130 -33.28 -5.81 -61.57
N LEU A 131 -32.51 -4.71 -61.46
CA LEU A 131 -32.51 -3.62 -62.44
C LEU A 131 -32.04 -4.08 -63.82
N LEU A 132 -30.98 -4.89 -63.90
CA LEU A 132 -30.46 -5.40 -65.16
C LEU A 132 -31.45 -6.34 -65.84
N LEU A 133 -32.03 -7.29 -65.09
CA LEU A 133 -33.03 -8.22 -65.62
C LEU A 133 -34.27 -7.49 -66.11
N SER A 134 -34.76 -6.54 -65.31
CA SER A 134 -35.84 -5.64 -65.69
C SER A 134 -35.57 -4.93 -67.02
N SER A 135 -34.41 -4.29 -67.13
CA SER A 135 -34.03 -3.53 -68.33
C SER A 135 -34.02 -4.42 -69.56
N HIS A 136 -33.49 -5.65 -69.42
CA HIS A 136 -33.50 -6.66 -70.47
C HIS A 136 -34.93 -7.08 -70.88
N ILE A 137 -35.83 -7.30 -69.91
CA ILE A 137 -37.24 -7.64 -70.19
C ILE A 137 -37.95 -6.48 -70.88
N CYS A 138 -37.74 -5.25 -70.42
CA CYS A 138 -38.33 -4.04 -70.99
C CYS A 138 -37.93 -3.87 -72.47
N LEU A 139 -36.63 -4.07 -72.77
CA LEU A 139 -36.11 -4.05 -74.14
C LEU A 139 -36.66 -5.19 -75.01
N SER A 140 -36.91 -6.37 -74.41
CA SER A 140 -37.44 -7.54 -75.13
C SER A 140 -38.94 -7.44 -75.43
N LEU A 141 -39.70 -6.63 -74.67
CA LEU A 141 -41.16 -6.55 -74.72
C LEU A 141 -41.70 -5.15 -75.11
N ASP A 142 -40.81 -4.22 -75.47
CA ASP A 142 -41.11 -2.84 -75.91
C ASP A 142 -42.02 -2.05 -74.95
N ILE A 143 -41.81 -2.23 -73.64
CA ILE A 143 -42.61 -1.59 -72.58
C ILE A 143 -42.03 -0.19 -72.29
N PRO A 144 -42.87 0.87 -72.09
CA PRO A 144 -42.39 2.18 -71.70
C PRO A 144 -41.70 2.13 -70.32
N THR A 145 -40.42 2.52 -70.29
CA THR A 145 -39.52 2.45 -69.13
C THR A 145 -39.98 3.28 -67.92
N GLU A 146 -40.82 4.29 -68.13
CA GLU A 146 -41.26 5.23 -67.09
C GLU A 146 -42.21 4.59 -66.06
N THR A 147 -43.16 3.78 -66.53
CA THR A 147 -44.14 3.06 -65.67
C THR A 147 -43.44 2.00 -64.83
N PHE A 148 -42.42 1.38 -65.40
CA PHE A 148 -41.67 0.31 -64.79
C PHE A 148 -40.72 0.83 -63.69
N CYS A 149 -39.98 1.92 -63.96
CA CYS A 149 -39.10 2.57 -62.96
C CYS A 149 -39.85 3.07 -61.72
N ARG A 150 -41.06 3.64 -61.87
CA ARG A 150 -41.91 4.04 -60.73
C ARG A 150 -42.29 2.86 -59.83
N THR A 151 -42.58 1.71 -60.42
CA THR A 151 -43.00 0.50 -59.69
C THR A 151 -41.84 -0.06 -58.87
N ILE A 152 -40.62 -0.12 -59.42
CA ILE A 152 -39.42 -0.55 -58.69
C ILE A 152 -39.08 0.39 -57.53
N ILE A 153 -39.07 1.71 -57.77
CA ILE A 153 -38.69 2.66 -56.72
C ILE A 153 -39.69 2.61 -55.55
N SER A 154 -40.97 2.39 -55.83
CA SER A 154 -42.02 2.27 -54.80
C SER A 154 -41.93 0.98 -53.96
N SER A 155 -41.36 -0.09 -54.52
CA SER A 155 -41.19 -1.39 -53.84
C SER A 155 -39.86 -1.51 -53.08
N LEU A 156 -39.08 -0.42 -53.00
CA LEU A 156 -37.80 -0.34 -52.28
C LEU A 156 -37.83 0.41 -50.93
N PRO A 157 -38.86 0.30 -50.07
CA PRO A 157 -38.94 1.09 -48.83
C PRO A 157 -37.82 0.79 -47.81
N CYS A 158 -37.04 -0.28 -47.99
CA CYS A 158 -35.98 -0.67 -47.06
C CYS A 158 -34.64 0.07 -47.23
N PHE A 159 -34.40 0.76 -48.36
CA PHE A 159 -33.09 1.39 -48.62
C PHE A 159 -32.98 2.81 -48.04
N THR A 160 -34.09 3.54 -47.95
CA THR A 160 -34.11 4.93 -47.44
C THR A 160 -33.86 5.01 -45.93
N ASN A 161 -34.28 4.01 -45.15
CA ASN A 161 -34.11 4.02 -43.69
C ASN A 161 -32.73 3.52 -43.21
N THR A 162 -32.07 2.64 -43.98
CA THR A 162 -30.77 2.05 -43.60
C THR A 162 -29.58 2.97 -43.85
N VAL A 163 -29.65 3.89 -44.82
CA VAL A 163 -28.62 4.92 -45.03
C VAL A 163 -28.70 6.03 -43.97
N ARG A 164 -29.90 6.33 -43.45
CA ARG A 164 -30.12 7.38 -42.45
C ARG A 164 -29.45 7.07 -41.10
N LEU A 165 -29.52 5.82 -40.65
CA LEU A 165 -28.93 5.38 -39.38
C LEU A 165 -27.39 5.39 -39.36
N ARG A 166 -26.72 5.51 -40.51
CA ARG A 166 -25.25 5.62 -40.60
C ARG A 166 -24.74 7.07 -40.62
N SER A 167 -25.64 8.05 -40.68
CA SER A 167 -25.31 9.48 -40.67
C SER A 167 -25.43 10.13 -39.28
N GLU A 168 -25.97 9.41 -38.28
CA GLU A 168 -26.29 9.94 -36.94
C GLU A 168 -25.51 9.22 -35.80
N ALA A 169 -24.52 8.39 -36.13
CA ALA A 169 -23.62 7.72 -35.18
C ALA A 169 -22.16 7.94 -35.60
#